data_AF-A0ABD3JQ68-F1
#
_entry.id   AF-A0ABD3JQ68-F1
#
_cell.length_a   1.000
_cell.length_b   1.000
_cell.length_c   1.000
_cell.angle_alpha   90.00
_cell.angle_beta   90.00
_cell.angle_gamma   90.00
#
_symmetry.space_group_name_H-M   'P 1'
#
loop_
_entity.id
_entity.type
_entity.pdbx_description
1 polymer ?
#
loop_
_entity_poly.entity_id
_entity_poly.type
_entity_poly.pdbx_seq_one_letter_code
_entity_poly.pdbx_strand_id
1 'polypeptide(L)'
;MASLSFMVGIFGNIISILVFTSPIKTFWQVVKKRSTENYKGVPYITTLLSTSLWSFYGILKPGGLLVLTVNAAGAIMQFIYVTIFLIYAPKEKRIQLMKLVALLDVGFPGVVVAVTLLAIHGNMRLTVVGILCAALTIGMYASPLAVMRTVIKTKSVKYMPFFLSFFLFLNATVWSIYAVLVKDFYIGVPNGIGFILGSAQLILYAIYKNQSAASKLEESTEEAEEDGSAHLVKGDVEIGSYNVEDENQLKNRTIARGRSLPKPPVSRQYSLQKIMKTLSMSP
;
A
#
# COMPACT_ATOMS: atom_id res chain seq x y z
N MET A 1 3.60 17.00 -37.30
CA MET A 1 4.42 16.22 -36.34
C MET A 1 3.89 16.49 -34.95
N ALA A 2 3.75 15.47 -34.09
CA ALA A 2 3.35 15.68 -32.70
C ALA A 2 4.43 16.50 -31.96
N SER A 3 4.03 17.45 -31.12
CA SER A 3 4.99 18.20 -30.30
C SER A 3 5.61 17.29 -29.23
N LEU A 4 6.85 17.57 -28.82
CA LEU A 4 7.51 16.85 -27.73
C LEU A 4 6.66 16.85 -26.45
N SER A 5 6.03 17.98 -26.12
CA SER A 5 5.12 18.11 -24.98
C SER A 5 3.91 17.17 -25.08
N PHE A 6 3.38 16.93 -26.28
CA PHE A 6 2.29 15.99 -26.48
C PHE A 6 2.74 14.55 -26.23
N MET A 7 3.87 14.13 -26.81
CA MET A 7 4.42 12.79 -26.59
C MET A 7 4.69 12.52 -25.10
N VAL A 8 5.37 13.45 -24.42
CA VAL A 8 5.66 13.35 -22.98
C VAL A 8 4.36 13.29 -22.17
N GLY A 9 3.35 14.09 -22.51
CA GLY A 9 2.07 14.05 -21.83
C GLY A 9 1.29 12.74 -22.03
N ILE A 10 1.40 12.10 -23.20
CA ILE A 10 0.82 10.75 -23.43
C ILE A 10 1.51 9.71 -22.55
N PHE A 11 2.85 9.72 -22.47
CA PHE A 11 3.58 8.85 -21.55
C PHE A 11 3.18 9.11 -20.09
N GLY A 12 3.02 10.38 -19.72
CA GLY A 12 2.53 10.78 -18.40
C GLY A 12 1.16 10.20 -18.08
N ASN A 13 0.22 10.29 -19.03
CA ASN A 13 -1.12 9.71 -18.90
C ASN A 13 -1.06 8.20 -18.66
N ILE A 14 -0.26 7.46 -19.45
CA ILE A 14 -0.12 6.00 -19.31
C ILE A 14 0.40 5.64 -17.91
N ILE A 15 1.50 6.28 -17.47
CA ILE A 15 2.11 6.00 -16.16
C ILE A 15 1.15 6.36 -15.03
N SER A 16 0.46 7.50 -15.11
CA SER A 16 -0.52 7.89 -14.09
C SER A 16 -1.69 6.90 -13.99
N ILE A 17 -2.19 6.41 -15.11
CA ILE A 17 -3.25 5.39 -15.11
C ILE A 17 -2.74 4.11 -14.44
N LEU A 18 -1.50 3.67 -14.71
CA LEU A 18 -0.90 2.54 -14.01
C LEU A 18 -0.82 2.78 -12.49
N VAL A 19 -0.45 3.99 -12.05
CA VAL A 19 -0.47 4.36 -10.62
C VAL A 19 -1.88 4.28 -10.05
N PHE A 20 -2.89 4.82 -10.75
CA PHE A 20 -4.27 4.79 -10.29
C PHE A 20 -4.86 3.38 -10.22
N THR A 21 -4.38 2.44 -11.05
CA THR A 21 -4.80 1.03 -11.01
C THR A 21 -4.13 0.22 -9.88
N SER A 22 -3.11 0.76 -9.22
CA SER A 22 -2.40 0.06 -8.13
C SER A 22 -3.31 -0.47 -7.00
N PRO A 23 -4.40 0.21 -6.58
CA PRO A 23 -5.26 -0.27 -5.50
C PRO A 23 -6.29 -1.32 -5.94
N ILE A 24 -6.39 -1.66 -7.24
CA ILE A 24 -7.44 -2.58 -7.75
C ILE A 24 -7.43 -3.91 -6.98
N LYS A 25 -6.24 -4.48 -6.74
CA LYS A 25 -6.12 -5.74 -5.98
C LYS A 25 -6.65 -5.61 -4.56
N THR A 26 -6.38 -4.49 -3.90
CA THR A 26 -6.89 -4.19 -2.55
C THR A 26 -8.42 -4.08 -2.55
N PHE A 27 -9.01 -3.34 -3.51
CA PHE A 27 -10.46 -3.22 -3.61
C PHE A 27 -11.16 -4.52 -3.98
N TRP A 28 -10.55 -5.33 -4.84
CA TRP A 28 -11.06 -6.67 -5.13
C TRP A 28 -11.15 -7.54 -3.87
N GLN A 29 -10.17 -7.45 -2.97
CA GLN A 29 -10.23 -8.13 -1.67
C GLN A 29 -11.34 -7.58 -0.78
N VAL A 30 -11.55 -6.26 -0.75
CA VAL A 30 -12.65 -5.63 0.01
C VAL A 30 -14.01 -6.15 -0.47
N VAL A 31 -14.23 -6.22 -1.78
CA VAL A 31 -15.46 -6.75 -2.38
C VAL A 31 -15.65 -8.23 -2.04
N LYS A 32 -14.59 -9.04 -2.21
CA LYS A 32 -14.62 -10.48 -1.93
C LYS A 32 -14.91 -10.79 -0.46
N LYS A 33 -14.32 -10.02 0.45
CA LYS A 33 -14.49 -10.19 1.91
C LYS A 33 -15.72 -9.46 2.47
N ARG A 34 -16.40 -8.63 1.67
CA ARG A 34 -17.52 -7.77 2.09
C ARG A 34 -17.17 -6.88 3.30
N SER A 35 -15.89 -6.52 3.45
CA SER A 35 -15.38 -5.76 4.60
C SER A 35 -14.19 -4.92 4.19
N THR A 36 -14.13 -3.69 4.71
CA THR A 36 -12.99 -2.77 4.53
C THR A 36 -11.80 -3.08 5.45
N GLU A 37 -11.93 -4.07 6.34
CA GLU A 37 -10.90 -4.47 7.30
C GLU A 37 -10.26 -3.25 8.00
N ASN A 38 -8.94 -3.14 7.92
CA ASN A 38 -8.14 -2.03 8.46
C ASN A 38 -7.68 -1.04 7.38
N TYR A 39 -8.19 -1.15 6.15
CA TYR A 39 -7.86 -0.21 5.09
C TYR A 39 -8.44 1.18 5.39
N LYS A 40 -7.69 2.23 5.05
CA LYS A 40 -8.11 3.62 5.26
C LYS A 40 -8.72 4.17 3.98
N GLY A 41 -9.92 4.75 4.07
CA GLY A 41 -10.63 5.38 2.94
C GLY A 41 -10.12 6.78 2.59
N VAL A 42 -9.51 7.48 3.56
CA VAL A 42 -9.08 8.89 3.43
C VAL A 42 -8.17 9.16 2.22
N PRO A 43 -7.15 8.33 1.90
CA PRO A 43 -6.29 8.59 0.74
C PRO A 43 -7.06 8.65 -0.58
N TYR A 44 -8.12 7.85 -0.75
CA TYR A 44 -8.93 7.82 -1.97
C TYR A 44 -9.82 9.07 -2.08
N ILE A 45 -10.40 9.51 -0.96
CA ILE A 45 -11.19 10.75 -0.87
C ILE A 45 -10.29 11.96 -1.19
N THR A 46 -9.12 12.07 -0.56
CA THR A 46 -8.21 13.19 -0.84
C THR A 46 -7.68 13.19 -2.27
N THR A 47 -7.49 12.00 -2.86
CA THR A 47 -7.06 11.88 -4.26
C THR A 47 -8.21 12.21 -5.22
N LEU A 48 -9.46 11.89 -4.88
CA LEU A 48 -10.64 12.29 -5.64
C LEU A 48 -10.78 13.82 -5.70
N LEU A 49 -10.68 14.50 -4.56
CA LEU A 49 -10.61 15.96 -4.47
C LEU A 49 -9.50 16.52 -5.37
N SER A 50 -8.27 16.02 -5.21
CA SER A 50 -7.12 16.51 -5.97
C SER A 50 -7.31 16.33 -7.48
N THR A 51 -7.68 15.13 -7.92
CA THR A 51 -7.90 14.83 -9.35
C THR A 51 -9.09 15.60 -9.92
N SER A 52 -10.14 15.86 -9.14
CA SER A 52 -11.28 16.69 -9.58
C SER A 52 -10.86 18.15 -9.82
N LEU A 53 -10.08 18.73 -8.91
CA LEU A 53 -9.59 20.11 -9.07
C LEU A 53 -8.54 20.24 -10.18
N TRP A 54 -7.66 19.25 -10.35
CA TRP A 54 -6.74 19.21 -11.49
C TRP A 54 -7.46 19.02 -12.83
N SER A 55 -8.58 18.30 -12.85
CA SER A 55 -9.44 18.22 -14.03
C SER A 55 -10.03 19.59 -14.36
N PHE A 56 -10.53 20.30 -13.35
CA PHE A 56 -11.03 21.68 -13.52
C PHE A 56 -9.93 22.64 -13.98
N TYR A 57 -8.72 22.53 -13.42
CA TYR A 57 -7.54 23.26 -13.90
C TYR A 57 -7.27 22.98 -15.39
N GLY A 58 -7.33 21.72 -15.81
CA GLY A 58 -7.15 21.31 -17.21
C GLY A 58 -8.20 21.89 -18.15
N ILE A 59 -9.45 22.06 -17.69
CA ILE A 59 -10.53 22.71 -18.46
C ILE A 59 -10.23 24.21 -18.64
N LEU A 60 -9.75 24.88 -17.58
CA LEU A 60 -9.47 26.32 -17.61
C LEU A 60 -8.22 26.66 -18.44
N LYS A 61 -7.25 25.74 -18.52
CA LYS A 61 -5.96 25.97 -19.18
C LYS A 61 -6.05 25.78 -20.70
N PRO A 62 -5.65 26.76 -21.53
CA PRO A 62 -5.45 26.54 -22.96
C PRO A 62 -4.41 25.42 -23.20
N GLY A 63 -4.79 24.38 -23.95
CA GLY A 63 -3.93 23.21 -24.18
C GLY A 63 -3.83 22.26 -22.97
N GLY A 64 -4.69 22.40 -21.96
CA GLY A 64 -4.75 21.57 -20.76
C GLY A 64 -5.31 20.15 -20.96
N LEU A 65 -5.55 19.72 -22.20
CA LEU A 65 -6.23 18.46 -22.52
C LEU A 65 -5.55 17.24 -21.87
N LEU A 66 -4.22 17.14 -21.92
CA LEU A 66 -3.49 16.00 -21.34
C LEU A 66 -3.56 15.96 -19.81
N VAL A 67 -3.68 17.12 -19.16
CA VAL A 67 -3.88 17.24 -17.72
C VAL A 67 -5.32 16.88 -17.35
N LEU A 68 -6.29 17.32 -18.15
CA LEU A 68 -7.69 16.97 -18.00
C LEU A 68 -7.91 15.46 -18.14
N THR A 69 -7.41 14.83 -19.20
CA THR A 69 -7.68 13.41 -19.48
C THR A 69 -7.17 12.51 -18.38
N VAL A 70 -5.95 12.74 -17.90
CA VAL A 70 -5.34 11.91 -16.85
C VAL A 70 -6.08 12.06 -15.52
N ASN A 71 -6.45 13.29 -15.16
CA ASN A 71 -7.07 13.58 -13.88
C ASN A 71 -8.55 13.21 -13.89
N ALA A 72 -9.24 13.33 -15.03
CA ALA A 72 -10.61 12.84 -15.18
C ALA A 72 -10.65 11.31 -15.06
N ALA A 73 -9.72 10.61 -15.69
CA ALA A 73 -9.59 9.15 -15.53
C ALA A 73 -9.29 8.78 -14.06
N GLY A 74 -8.39 9.53 -13.41
CA GLY A 74 -8.10 9.41 -11.99
C GLY A 74 -9.35 9.61 -11.12
N ALA A 75 -10.09 10.69 -11.34
CA ALA A 75 -11.30 11.02 -10.59
C ALA A 75 -12.37 9.91 -10.74
N ILE A 76 -12.57 9.38 -11.95
CA ILE A 76 -13.50 8.26 -12.18
C ILE A 76 -13.06 7.02 -11.38
N MET A 77 -11.77 6.65 -11.42
CA MET A 77 -11.26 5.51 -10.65
C MET A 77 -11.40 5.72 -9.14
N GLN A 78 -11.04 6.91 -8.64
CA GLN A 78 -11.17 7.25 -7.22
C GLN A 78 -12.63 7.27 -6.77
N PHE A 79 -13.55 7.76 -7.61
CA PHE A 79 -14.97 7.73 -7.32
C PHE A 79 -15.48 6.30 -7.15
N ILE A 80 -15.06 5.37 -8.03
CA ILE A 80 -15.38 3.95 -7.91
C ILE A 80 -14.83 3.38 -6.58
N TYR A 81 -13.58 3.67 -6.25
CA TYR A 81 -12.94 3.22 -5.01
C TYR A 81 -13.65 3.74 -3.77
N VAL A 82 -13.94 5.03 -3.70
CA VAL A 82 -14.69 5.65 -2.61
C VAL A 82 -16.07 5.00 -2.47
N THR A 83 -16.76 4.78 -3.59
CA THR A 83 -18.09 4.13 -3.59
C THR A 83 -18.03 2.72 -3.00
N ILE A 84 -17.08 1.90 -3.43
CA ILE A 84 -16.87 0.55 -2.88
C ILE A 84 -16.58 0.63 -1.38
N PHE A 85 -15.74 1.58 -0.95
CA PHE A 85 -15.43 1.79 0.46
C PHE A 85 -16.68 2.14 1.28
N LEU A 86 -17.52 3.03 0.78
CA LEU A 86 -18.76 3.44 1.45
C LEU A 86 -19.78 2.31 1.55
N ILE A 87 -19.84 1.40 0.56
CA ILE A 87 -20.73 0.23 0.58
C ILE A 87 -20.30 -0.77 1.65
N TYR A 88 -19.00 -1.06 1.76
CA TYR A 88 -18.47 -2.13 2.62
C TYR A 88 -17.88 -1.66 3.96
N ALA A 89 -17.90 -0.36 4.25
CA ALA A 89 -17.44 0.17 5.53
C ALA A 89 -18.45 -0.10 6.67
N PRO A 90 -17.98 -0.43 7.89
CA PRO A 90 -18.82 -0.45 9.09
C PRO A 90 -19.54 0.88 9.30
N LYS A 91 -20.74 0.86 9.88
CA LYS A 91 -21.64 2.02 9.99
C LYS A 91 -20.95 3.29 10.52
N GLU A 92 -20.16 3.17 11.59
CA GLU A 92 -19.45 4.30 12.19
C GLU A 92 -18.40 4.91 11.23
N LYS A 93 -17.51 4.07 10.69
CA LYS A 93 -16.50 4.50 9.69
C LYS A 93 -17.17 5.05 8.43
N ARG A 94 -18.25 4.43 7.96
CA ARG A 94 -19.01 4.87 6.79
C ARG A 94 -19.58 6.28 6.98
N ILE A 95 -20.18 6.58 8.13
CA ILE A 95 -20.73 7.92 8.41
C ILE A 95 -19.61 8.96 8.41
N GLN A 96 -18.45 8.66 9.02
CA GLN A 96 -17.30 9.56 9.00
C GLN A 96 -16.79 9.81 7.57
N LEU A 97 -16.66 8.76 6.76
CA LEU A 97 -16.25 8.88 5.37
C LEU A 97 -17.27 9.64 4.53
N MET A 98 -18.58 9.41 4.70
CA MET A 98 -19.62 10.16 4.00
C MET A 98 -19.58 11.66 4.32
N LYS A 99 -19.36 12.03 5.58
CA LYS A 99 -19.16 13.43 5.97
C LYS A 99 -17.94 14.03 5.28
N LEU A 100 -16.85 13.26 5.21
CA LEU A 100 -15.62 13.71 4.56
C LEU A 100 -15.80 13.88 3.04
N VAL A 101 -16.48 12.96 2.37
CA VAL A 101 -16.83 13.06 0.94
C VAL A 101 -17.73 14.26 0.68
N ALA A 102 -18.79 14.44 1.48
CA ALA A 102 -19.70 15.57 1.33
C ALA A 102 -18.96 16.91 1.48
N LEU A 103 -18.02 17.00 2.43
CA LEU A 103 -17.23 18.22 2.63
C LEU A 103 -16.16 18.41 1.55
N LEU A 104 -15.36 17.39 1.26
CA LEU A 104 -14.13 17.51 0.46
C LEU A 104 -14.33 17.23 -1.03
N ASP A 105 -15.30 16.42 -1.44
CA ASP A 105 -15.50 16.07 -2.86
C ASP A 105 -16.73 16.75 -3.46
N VAL A 106 -17.67 17.23 -2.64
CA VAL A 106 -18.87 17.95 -3.10
C VAL A 106 -18.81 19.43 -2.70
N GLY A 107 -18.78 19.71 -1.40
CA GLY A 107 -18.85 21.07 -0.88
C GLY A 107 -17.66 21.93 -1.31
N PHE A 108 -16.45 21.51 -0.99
CA PHE A 108 -15.25 22.28 -1.27
C PHE A 108 -15.00 22.49 -2.78
N PRO A 109 -15.01 21.47 -3.65
CA PRO A 109 -14.88 21.67 -5.10
C PRO A 109 -16.03 22.50 -5.67
N GLY A 110 -17.26 22.29 -5.19
CA GLY A 110 -18.42 23.08 -5.61
C GLY A 110 -18.25 24.57 -5.34
N VAL A 111 -17.78 24.94 -4.14
CA VAL A 111 -17.46 26.33 -3.78
C VAL A 111 -16.33 26.87 -4.65
N VAL A 112 -15.24 26.11 -4.83
CA VAL A 112 -14.11 26.53 -5.66
C VAL A 112 -14.55 26.82 -7.09
N VAL A 113 -15.34 25.93 -7.70
CA VAL A 113 -15.87 26.10 -9.06
C VAL A 113 -16.80 27.30 -9.12
N ALA A 114 -17.75 27.43 -8.19
CA ALA A 114 -18.70 28.55 -8.15
C ALA A 114 -17.97 29.90 -8.03
N VAL A 115 -17.05 30.05 -7.07
CA VAL A 115 -16.27 31.28 -6.87
C VAL A 115 -15.41 31.58 -8.09
N THR A 116 -14.76 30.57 -8.67
CA THR A 116 -13.88 30.76 -9.84
C THR A 116 -14.67 31.23 -11.06
N LEU A 117 -15.86 30.67 -11.30
CA LEU A 117 -16.67 31.00 -12.47
C LEU A 117 -17.47 32.30 -12.31
N LEU A 118 -17.94 32.61 -11.09
CA LEU A 118 -18.82 33.75 -10.83
C LEU A 118 -18.09 35.01 -10.36
N ALA A 119 -17.02 34.87 -9.58
CA ALA A 119 -16.35 36.02 -8.93
C ALA A 119 -14.98 36.35 -9.55
N ILE A 120 -14.26 35.35 -10.04
CA ILE A 120 -12.91 35.54 -10.61
C ILE A 120 -13.00 35.69 -12.12
N HIS A 121 -12.18 36.56 -12.72
CA HIS A 121 -12.21 36.84 -14.16
C HIS A 121 -10.80 36.73 -14.79
N GLY A 122 -10.77 36.38 -16.08
CA GLY A 122 -9.54 36.31 -16.88
C GLY A 122 -8.49 35.34 -16.33
N ASN A 123 -7.22 35.71 -16.46
CA ASN A 123 -6.05 34.89 -16.10
C ASN A 123 -5.95 34.58 -14.59
N MET A 124 -6.66 35.33 -13.75
CA MET A 124 -6.70 35.07 -12.31
C MET A 124 -7.37 33.73 -11.97
N ARG A 125 -8.33 33.25 -12.79
CA ARG A 125 -8.98 31.95 -12.61
C ARG A 125 -7.97 30.81 -12.60
N LEU A 126 -7.11 30.80 -13.62
CA LEU A 126 -6.07 29.78 -13.78
C LEU A 126 -5.05 29.84 -12.65
N THR A 127 -4.68 31.04 -12.22
CA THR A 127 -3.71 31.26 -11.13
C THR A 127 -4.23 30.74 -9.79
N VAL A 128 -5.45 31.13 -9.41
CA VAL A 128 -6.05 30.71 -8.13
C VAL A 128 -6.25 29.20 -8.07
N VAL A 129 -6.83 28.60 -9.12
CA VAL A 129 -7.04 27.15 -9.17
C VAL A 129 -5.69 26.41 -9.23
N GLY A 130 -4.71 26.91 -9.99
CA GLY A 130 -3.38 26.32 -10.09
C GLY A 130 -2.63 26.29 -8.76
N ILE A 131 -2.61 27.40 -8.02
CA ILE A 131 -2.01 27.48 -6.68
C ILE A 131 -2.71 26.50 -5.73
N LEU A 132 -4.05 26.46 -5.76
CA LEU A 132 -4.81 25.55 -4.92
C LEU A 132 -4.49 24.07 -5.22
N CYS A 133 -4.47 23.69 -6.49
CA CYS A 133 -4.12 22.33 -6.91
C CYS A 133 -2.69 21.96 -6.49
N ALA A 134 -1.74 22.87 -6.67
CA ALA A 134 -0.36 22.67 -6.25
C ALA A 134 -0.24 22.50 -4.73
N ALA A 135 -0.88 23.36 -3.94
CA ALA A 135 -0.87 23.30 -2.49
C ALA A 135 -1.47 21.99 -1.96
N LEU A 136 -2.61 21.55 -2.51
CA LEU A 136 -3.23 20.28 -2.16
C LEU A 136 -2.30 19.10 -2.48
N THR A 137 -1.68 19.11 -3.66
CA THR A 137 -0.75 18.05 -4.08
C THR A 137 0.47 17.99 -3.17
N ILE A 138 1.03 19.14 -2.78
CA ILE A 138 2.14 19.22 -1.82
C ILE A 138 1.70 18.67 -0.45
N GLY A 139 0.51 19.04 0.02
CA GLY A 139 -0.06 18.51 1.27
C GLY A 139 -0.19 16.98 1.26
N MET A 140 -0.56 16.39 0.13
CA MET A 140 -0.65 14.94 -0.03
C MET A 140 0.70 14.22 0.14
N TYR A 141 1.83 14.91 -0.07
CA TYR A 141 3.16 14.35 0.16
C TYR A 141 3.50 14.12 1.65
N ALA A 142 2.67 14.60 2.58
CA ALA A 142 2.81 14.25 4.00
C ALA A 142 2.73 12.71 4.22
N SER A 143 1.90 12.01 3.44
CA SER A 143 1.75 10.56 3.52
C SER A 143 3.03 9.79 3.15
N PRO A 144 3.63 9.97 1.95
CA PRO A 144 4.90 9.32 1.62
C PRO A 144 6.05 9.70 2.56
N LEU A 145 6.07 10.95 3.08
CA LEU A 145 7.06 11.37 4.08
C LEU A 145 6.91 10.59 5.40
N ALA A 146 5.68 10.36 5.87
CA ALA A 146 5.40 9.53 7.04
C ALA A 146 5.81 8.07 6.83
N VAL A 147 5.62 7.53 5.62
CA VAL A 147 6.09 6.17 5.27
C VAL A 147 7.62 6.12 5.30
N MET A 148 8.32 7.09 4.71
CA MET A 148 9.79 7.14 4.77
C MET A 148 10.31 7.20 6.21
N ARG A 149 9.70 8.02 7.07
CA ARG A 149 10.01 8.06 8.51
C ARG A 149 9.81 6.70 9.18
N THR A 150 8.76 5.98 8.79
CA THR A 150 8.48 4.64 9.31
C THR A 150 9.58 3.67 8.88
N VAL A 151 9.95 3.63 7.60
CA VAL A 151 11.03 2.77 7.08
C VAL A 151 12.35 3.01 7.80
N ILE A 152 12.72 4.28 8.05
CA ILE A 152 13.95 4.63 8.77
C ILE A 152 13.92 4.12 10.21
N LYS A 153 12.78 4.25 10.90
CA LYS A 153 12.60 3.81 12.29
C LYS A 153 12.54 2.29 12.43
N THR A 154 11.80 1.62 11.56
CA THR A 154 11.59 0.17 11.62
C THR A 154 12.65 -0.62 10.87
N LYS A 155 13.59 0.05 10.20
CA LYS A 155 14.65 -0.56 9.37
C LYS A 155 14.08 -1.56 8.34
N SER A 156 12.84 -1.34 7.91
CA SER A 156 12.09 -2.30 7.10
C SER A 156 11.24 -1.63 6.03
N VAL A 157 11.28 -2.18 4.82
CA VAL A 157 10.55 -1.70 3.64
C VAL A 157 9.15 -2.34 3.49
N LYS A 158 8.65 -3.02 4.52
CA LYS A 158 7.35 -3.74 4.48
C LYS A 158 6.17 -2.87 4.02
N TYR A 159 6.16 -1.60 4.40
CA TYR A 159 5.09 -0.65 4.09
C TYR A 159 5.34 0.16 2.81
N MET A 160 6.41 -0.16 2.07
CA MET A 160 6.89 0.62 0.95
C MET A 160 7.27 -0.29 -0.24
N PRO A 161 6.28 -0.72 -1.04
CA PRO A 161 6.53 -1.60 -2.16
C PRO A 161 7.31 -0.89 -3.26
N PHE A 162 8.40 -1.50 -3.72
CA PHE A 162 9.32 -0.94 -4.72
C PHE A 162 8.60 -0.42 -5.98
N PHE A 163 7.75 -1.25 -6.59
CA PHE A 163 7.07 -0.89 -7.83
C PHE A 163 6.20 0.35 -7.68
N LEU A 164 5.50 0.49 -6.55
CA LEU A 164 4.67 1.67 -6.30
C LEU A 164 5.54 2.95 -6.22
N SER A 165 6.63 2.89 -5.45
CA SER A 165 7.57 4.01 -5.35
C SER A 165 8.24 4.35 -6.69
N PHE A 166 8.60 3.33 -7.47
CA PHE A 166 9.18 3.51 -8.80
C PHE A 166 8.21 4.16 -9.79
N PHE A 167 6.96 3.68 -9.87
CA PHE A 167 5.97 4.29 -10.75
C PHE A 167 5.56 5.69 -10.29
N LEU A 168 5.51 5.97 -8.99
CA LEU A 168 5.30 7.33 -8.47
C LEU A 168 6.46 8.28 -8.83
N PHE A 169 7.70 7.80 -8.72
CA PHE A 169 8.89 8.54 -9.15
C PHE A 169 8.86 8.83 -10.66
N LEU A 170 8.59 7.83 -11.50
CA LEU A 170 8.46 8.02 -12.95
C LEU A 170 7.33 8.98 -13.29
N ASN A 171 6.19 8.86 -12.61
CA ASN A 171 5.06 9.76 -12.77
C ASN A 171 5.47 11.21 -12.51
N ALA A 172 6.09 11.47 -11.35
CA ALA A 172 6.56 12.80 -11.00
C ALA A 172 7.61 13.33 -11.99
N THR A 173 8.55 12.49 -12.41
CA THR A 173 9.58 12.84 -13.41
C THR A 173 8.95 13.29 -14.73
N VAL A 174 8.03 12.50 -15.28
CA VAL A 174 7.41 12.78 -16.58
C VAL A 174 6.55 14.04 -16.51
N TRP A 175 5.79 14.23 -15.43
CA TRP A 175 4.97 15.43 -15.25
C TRP A 175 5.80 16.69 -14.96
N SER A 176 6.96 16.57 -14.30
CA SER A 176 7.93 17.67 -14.17
C SER A 176 8.51 18.06 -15.53
N ILE A 177 8.91 17.09 -16.36
CA ILE A 177 9.40 17.37 -17.73
C ILE A 177 8.29 18.01 -18.56
N TYR A 178 7.07 17.46 -18.51
CA TYR A 178 5.91 18.04 -19.19
C TYR A 178 5.69 19.49 -18.79
N ALA A 179 5.71 19.79 -17.50
CA ALA A 179 5.53 21.14 -16.96
C ALA A 179 6.59 22.14 -17.47
N VAL A 180 7.86 21.73 -17.55
CA VAL A 180 8.93 22.55 -18.12
C VAL A 180 8.66 22.83 -19.60
N LEU A 181 8.25 21.82 -20.36
CA LEU A 181 7.95 21.95 -21.80
C LEU A 181 6.76 22.87 -22.07
N VAL A 182 5.73 22.86 -21.21
CA VAL A 182 4.54 23.73 -21.34
C VAL A 182 4.66 25.02 -20.53
N LYS A 183 5.82 25.28 -19.91
CA LYS A 183 6.11 26.44 -19.04
C LYS A 183 5.04 26.67 -17.96
N ASP A 184 4.62 25.59 -17.31
CA ASP A 184 3.58 25.60 -16.29
C ASP A 184 4.16 25.32 -14.89
N PHE A 185 4.40 26.38 -14.14
CA PHE A 185 4.92 26.28 -12.79
C PHE A 185 3.95 25.62 -11.80
N TYR A 186 2.63 25.72 -12.03
CA TYR A 186 1.64 25.13 -11.14
C TYR A 186 1.70 23.60 -11.18
N ILE A 187 1.94 23.02 -12.35
CA ILE A 187 2.21 21.59 -12.51
C ILE A 187 3.65 21.26 -12.08
N GLY A 188 4.61 22.13 -12.42
CA GLY A 188 6.04 21.86 -12.24
C GLY A 188 6.47 21.78 -10.78
N VAL A 189 6.04 22.72 -9.93
CA VAL A 189 6.44 22.79 -8.51
C VAL A 189 6.05 21.53 -7.73
N PRO A 190 4.77 21.10 -7.67
CA PRO A 190 4.39 19.91 -6.93
C PRO A 190 5.07 18.65 -7.50
N ASN A 191 5.11 18.48 -8.83
CA ASN A 191 5.74 17.31 -9.42
C ASN A 191 7.27 17.28 -9.19
N GLY A 192 7.93 18.44 -9.17
CA GLY A 192 9.35 18.54 -8.82
C GLY A 192 9.62 18.10 -7.38
N ILE A 193 8.77 18.52 -6.43
CA ILE A 193 8.83 18.02 -5.05
C ILE A 193 8.58 16.50 -5.02
N GLY A 194 7.57 16.02 -5.76
CA GLY A 194 7.27 14.60 -5.91
C GLY A 194 8.45 13.79 -6.48
N PHE A 195 9.22 14.37 -7.41
CA PHE A 195 10.42 13.76 -7.98
C PHE A 195 11.52 13.61 -6.93
N ILE A 196 11.78 14.66 -6.14
CA ILE A 196 12.76 14.63 -5.04
C ILE A 196 12.37 13.57 -4.00
N LEU A 197 11.10 13.59 -3.58
CA LEU A 197 10.58 12.62 -2.60
C LEU A 197 10.60 11.19 -3.18
N GLY A 198 10.22 11.00 -4.43
CA GLY A 198 10.28 9.70 -5.13
C GLY A 198 11.71 9.16 -5.24
N SER A 199 12.68 10.04 -5.49
CA SER A 199 14.11 9.69 -5.50
C SER A 199 14.57 9.24 -4.11
N ALA A 200 14.26 10.03 -3.08
CA ALA A 200 14.55 9.68 -1.70
C ALA A 200 13.90 8.35 -1.30
N GLN A 201 12.69 8.11 -1.77
CA GLN A 201 11.96 6.87 -1.56
C GLN A 201 12.69 5.64 -2.15
N LEU A 202 13.19 5.75 -3.39
CA LEU A 202 13.94 4.67 -4.04
C LEU A 202 15.30 4.42 -3.36
N ILE A 203 15.99 5.49 -2.95
CA ILE A 203 17.27 5.39 -2.22
C ILE A 203 17.05 4.68 -0.87
N LEU A 204 16.06 5.09 -0.09
CA LEU A 204 15.72 4.46 1.18
C LEU A 204 15.37 2.97 1.01
N TYR A 205 14.62 2.65 -0.05
CA TYR A 205 14.30 1.27 -0.35
C TYR A 205 15.57 0.43 -0.61
N ALA A 206 16.51 0.95 -1.40
CA ALA A 206 17.77 0.25 -1.72
C ALA A 206 18.63 0.01 -0.46
N ILE A 207 18.73 0.99 0.43
CA ILE A 207 19.50 0.90 1.68
C ILE A 207 18.88 -0.14 2.63
N TYR A 208 17.57 -0.03 2.90
CA TYR A 208 16.91 -0.83 3.94
C TYR A 208 16.45 -2.23 3.47
N LYS A 209 16.33 -2.47 2.16
CA LYS A 209 16.06 -3.82 1.64
C LYS A 209 17.15 -4.81 2.04
N ASN A 210 18.41 -4.39 1.95
CA ASN A 210 19.55 -5.24 2.29
C ASN A 210 19.65 -5.48 3.81
N GLN A 211 19.32 -4.48 4.62
CA GLN A 211 19.32 -4.60 6.09
C GLN A 211 18.19 -5.52 6.58
N SER A 212 16.98 -5.42 6.01
CA SER A 212 15.89 -6.36 6.32
C SER A 212 16.18 -7.79 5.87
N ALA A 213 17.05 -8.00 4.88
CA ALA A 213 17.47 -9.34 4.47
C ALA A 213 18.51 -9.91 5.44
N ALA A 214 19.46 -9.08 5.88
CA ALA A 214 20.47 -9.46 6.87
C ALA A 214 19.85 -9.76 8.24
N SER A 215 18.97 -8.89 8.75
CA SER A 215 18.33 -9.08 10.06
C SER A 215 17.45 -10.33 10.13
N LYS A 216 16.76 -10.67 9.02
CA LYS A 216 15.97 -11.90 8.93
C LYS A 216 16.83 -13.15 8.92
N LEU A 217 18.05 -13.06 8.38
CA LEU A 217 19.00 -14.17 8.34
C LEU A 217 19.57 -14.41 9.75
N GLU A 218 19.90 -13.33 10.47
CA GLU A 218 20.34 -13.37 11.87
C GLU A 218 19.26 -13.95 12.80
N GLU A 219 18.01 -13.44 12.76
CA GLU A 219 16.89 -14.00 13.55
C GLU A 219 16.66 -15.49 13.27
N SER A 220 16.74 -15.92 12.00
CA SER A 220 16.57 -17.34 11.65
C SER A 220 17.73 -18.23 12.08
N THR A 221 18.93 -17.66 12.27
CA THR A 221 20.12 -18.39 12.74
C THR A 221 20.07 -18.53 14.26
N GLU A 222 19.68 -17.48 14.97
CA GLU A 222 19.47 -17.51 16.42
C GLU A 222 18.35 -18.48 16.83
N GLU A 223 17.20 -18.47 16.12
CA GLU A 223 16.11 -19.44 16.36
C GLU A 223 16.57 -20.90 16.12
N ALA A 224 17.43 -21.13 15.13
CA ALA A 224 17.97 -22.46 14.84
C ALA A 224 19.03 -22.92 15.85
N GLU A 225 19.83 -22.00 16.40
CA GLU A 225 20.80 -22.29 17.46
C GLU A 225 20.12 -22.53 18.81
N GLU A 226 19.02 -21.83 19.11
CA GLU A 226 18.26 -22.02 20.36
C GLU A 226 17.51 -23.37 20.37
N ASP A 227 16.93 -23.79 19.24
CA ASP A 227 16.29 -25.11 19.08
C ASP A 227 17.31 -26.26 19.06
N GLY A 228 18.51 -26.03 18.49
CA GLY A 228 19.62 -27.00 18.52
C GLY A 228 20.26 -27.17 19.91
N SER A 229 20.31 -26.09 20.71
CA SER A 229 20.90 -26.10 22.06
C SER A 229 19.97 -26.74 23.11
N ALA A 230 18.65 -26.65 22.92
CA ALA A 230 17.67 -27.30 23.80
C ALA A 230 17.74 -28.84 23.76
N HIS A 231 18.33 -29.43 22.71
CA HIS A 231 18.48 -30.88 22.56
C HIS A 231 19.82 -31.44 23.08
N LEU A 232 20.81 -30.60 23.40
CA LEU A 232 22.15 -31.01 23.86
C LEU A 232 22.35 -30.95 25.38
N VAL A 233 21.38 -30.48 26.17
CA VAL A 233 21.48 -30.37 27.65
C VAL A 233 20.80 -31.55 28.37
N LYS A 234 20.48 -32.65 27.68
CA LYS A 234 19.78 -33.80 28.28
C LYS A 234 20.48 -35.16 28.14
N GLY A 235 21.81 -35.16 28.03
CA GLY A 235 22.60 -36.38 27.97
C GLY A 235 23.88 -36.26 28.77
N ASP A 236 23.79 -36.53 30.07
CA ASP A 236 24.81 -37.13 30.95
C ASP A 236 24.13 -37.16 32.34
N VAL A 237 23.90 -38.29 33.01
CA VAL A 237 24.90 -39.24 33.53
C VAL A 237 24.19 -40.57 33.83
N GLU A 238 24.72 -41.69 33.33
CA GLU A 238 24.68 -42.95 34.07
C GLU A 238 25.86 -43.83 33.61
N ILE A 239 26.89 -43.89 34.45
CA ILE A 239 28.03 -44.80 34.31
C ILE A 239 27.67 -46.07 35.08
N GLY A 240 27.37 -47.15 34.35
CA GLY A 240 27.20 -48.51 34.85
C GLY A 240 28.17 -49.46 34.15
N SER A 241 28.92 -50.20 34.95
CA SER A 241 30.07 -51.07 34.68
C SER A 241 29.80 -52.38 33.89
N TYR A 242 30.82 -52.83 33.11
CA TYR A 242 31.30 -54.22 32.81
C TYR A 242 30.24 -55.24 32.29
N ASN A 243 30.40 -56.10 31.26
CA ASN A 243 31.53 -56.85 30.67
C ASN A 243 31.02 -57.51 29.34
N VAL A 244 31.80 -57.50 28.25
CA VAL A 244 32.53 -58.64 27.62
C VAL A 244 31.75 -59.46 26.56
N GLU A 245 32.31 -59.42 25.34
CA GLU A 245 32.35 -60.42 24.24
C GLU A 245 31.01 -61.03 23.75
N ASP A 246 30.66 -60.86 22.47
CA ASP A 246 31.21 -61.70 21.40
C ASP A 246 30.73 -61.32 19.97
N GLU A 247 31.53 -61.78 19.04
CA GLU A 247 31.59 -61.72 17.58
C GLU A 247 30.34 -61.85 16.66
N ASN A 248 30.56 -61.33 15.45
CA ASN A 248 30.30 -61.92 14.11
C ASN A 248 28.97 -61.71 13.34
N GLN A 249 29.18 -61.04 12.19
CA GLN A 249 28.72 -61.35 10.83
C GLN A 249 27.22 -61.39 10.47
N LEU A 250 26.85 -60.39 9.66
CA LEU A 250 26.41 -60.54 8.26
C LEU A 250 25.54 -61.77 7.93
N LYS A 251 24.23 -61.56 7.75
CA LYS A 251 23.48 -62.23 6.67
C LYS A 251 22.08 -61.64 6.40
N ASN A 252 21.89 -61.33 5.12
CA ASN A 252 20.71 -61.60 4.30
C ASN A 252 19.48 -60.67 4.28
N ARG A 253 19.38 -60.02 3.12
CA ARG A 253 18.27 -60.11 2.13
C ARG A 253 16.88 -59.59 2.52
N THR A 254 16.59 -58.40 1.96
CA THR A 254 15.49 -58.12 1.03
C THR A 254 14.23 -59.01 1.10
N ILE A 255 13.13 -58.48 1.64
CA ILE A 255 11.76 -58.82 1.21
C ILE A 255 10.91 -57.53 1.24
N ALA A 256 10.36 -57.18 0.09
CA ALA A 256 9.35 -56.15 -0.08
C ALA A 256 7.95 -56.78 -0.21
N ARG A 257 6.99 -56.38 0.64
CA ARG A 257 5.58 -56.04 0.32
C ARG A 257 4.72 -56.06 1.59
N GLY A 258 3.96 -54.98 1.81
CA GLY A 258 2.85 -54.96 2.76
C GLY A 258 2.25 -53.56 2.92
N ARG A 259 1.23 -53.23 2.12
CA ARG A 259 0.40 -52.03 2.25
C ARG A 259 -0.39 -52.07 3.57
N SER A 260 -0.46 -50.95 4.31
CA SER A 260 -1.65 -50.58 5.10
C SER A 260 -1.67 -49.07 5.36
N LEU A 261 -2.89 -48.58 5.63
CA LEU A 261 -3.48 -47.26 5.35
C LEU A 261 -3.08 -46.12 6.32
N PRO A 262 -3.42 -44.85 5.98
CA PRO A 262 -3.05 -43.66 6.77
C PRO A 262 -3.90 -43.49 8.04
N LYS A 263 -3.30 -42.96 9.10
CA LYS A 263 -4.00 -42.62 10.36
C LYS A 263 -4.88 -41.37 10.16
N PRO A 264 -6.15 -41.39 10.57
CA PRO A 264 -7.03 -40.22 10.49
C PRO A 264 -6.79 -39.23 11.66
N PRO A 265 -7.15 -37.94 11.50
CA PRO A 265 -7.16 -36.97 12.58
C PRO A 265 -8.40 -37.16 13.45
N VAL A 266 -8.21 -37.27 14.78
CA VAL A 266 -9.31 -37.31 15.74
C VAL A 266 -9.86 -35.89 15.92
N SER A 267 -11.07 -35.68 15.41
CA SER A 267 -11.90 -34.52 15.71
C SER A 267 -12.88 -34.84 16.85
N ARG A 268 -13.09 -33.84 17.72
CA ARG A 268 -14.41 -33.48 18.29
C ARG A 268 -14.94 -34.35 19.45
N GLN A 269 -14.47 -34.05 20.67
CA GLN A 269 -15.19 -34.12 21.96
C GLN A 269 -14.20 -33.49 22.96
N TYR A 270 -14.31 -32.21 23.33
CA TYR A 270 -14.98 -31.76 24.55
C TYR A 270 -15.28 -30.25 24.40
N SER A 271 -16.39 -29.91 23.75
CA SER A 271 -16.91 -28.52 23.66
C SER A 271 -18.03 -28.25 24.68
N LEU A 272 -18.08 -28.97 25.81
CA LEU A 272 -19.18 -28.84 26.78
C LEU A 272 -18.76 -28.51 28.21
N GLN A 273 -17.47 -28.37 28.52
CA GLN A 273 -17.00 -28.04 29.88
C GLN A 273 -16.65 -26.56 30.12
N LYS A 274 -16.72 -25.69 29.10
CA LYS A 274 -16.52 -24.23 29.30
C LYS A 274 -17.80 -23.40 29.36
N ILE A 275 -18.98 -24.01 29.14
CA ILE A 275 -20.30 -23.38 29.29
C ILE A 275 -20.79 -23.43 30.76
N MET A 276 -20.18 -24.24 31.63
CA MET A 276 -20.50 -24.28 33.06
C MET A 276 -19.79 -23.23 33.92
N LYS A 277 -18.98 -22.32 33.34
CA LYS A 277 -18.26 -21.29 34.11
C LYS A 277 -18.96 -19.91 34.14
N THR A 278 -20.22 -19.82 33.75
CA THR A 278 -21.00 -18.56 33.69
C THR A 278 -22.26 -18.53 34.56
N LEU A 279 -22.45 -19.44 35.54
CA LEU A 279 -23.67 -19.45 36.38
C LEU A 279 -23.45 -19.63 37.89
N SER A 280 -22.23 -19.41 38.39
CA SER A 280 -21.98 -19.53 39.83
C SER A 280 -20.81 -18.65 40.23
N MET A 281 -21.05 -17.35 40.41
CA MET A 281 -20.36 -16.46 41.37
C MET A 281 -21.15 -15.14 41.47
N SER A 282 -22.19 -15.14 42.31
CA SER A 282 -22.71 -13.97 43.04
C SER A 282 -23.46 -14.51 44.26
N PRO A 283 -23.13 -14.03 45.45
CA PRO A 283 -24.09 -13.17 46.17
C PRO A 283 -23.62 -11.72 46.23
#